data_AF-A0A3N5V394-F1
#
_entry.id   AF-A0A3N5V394-F1
#
_cell.length_a   1.000
_cell.length_b   1.000
_cell.length_c   1.000
_cell.angle_alpha   90.00
_cell.angle_beta   90.00
_cell.angle_gamma   90.00
#
_symmetry.space_group_name_H-M   'P 1'
#
loop_
_entity.id
_entity.type
_entity.pdbx_description
1 polymer ?
#
loop_
_entity_poly.entity_id
_entity_poly.type
_entity_poly.pdbx_seq_one_letter_code
_entity_poly.pdbx_strand_id
1 'polypeptide(L)'
;ESEASVPYQGVNLNQVLDEMDNGKSGANIVMLDACRNNPITGKFRSGQSRGLASPGSAPKGTVIVYATDPGNVASDGTGRNGLFTAGLLTAFKGKDLTLDGVLTAASAEVEKASGQTQTPYVNGPKTLQKSFDFHVTVEPGRGEIEKTFWTSIERSNDAADFEAYLQKYPAGSYKALAENRLKKLKADQQASSAPSPTAPPAVSSAGSSTAFDGRWAVTLICEDAADSGRVAKGYTLNFFSDAEEGRLTGQYGQIGQPGYLSLAGVIKADGSAEIKANGLIGDPKNAIGKVNSGAPYSYHMRGTFTPTSGKATRIGRPCEATFTKK
;
A
#
# COMPACT_ATOMS: atom_id res chain seq x y z
N GLU A 1 46.47 0.99 -7.31
CA GLU A 1 46.01 0.18 -8.46
C GLU A 1 46.80 0.56 -9.71
N SER A 2 46.98 -0.36 -10.65
CA SER A 2 47.76 -0.14 -11.89
C SER A 2 46.88 -0.44 -13.10
N GLU A 3 47.11 0.20 -14.25
CA GLU A 3 46.31 -0.01 -15.46
C GLU A 3 46.30 -1.50 -15.89
N ALA A 4 47.42 -2.19 -15.62
CA ALA A 4 47.57 -3.62 -15.85
C ALA A 4 46.61 -4.50 -15.03
N SER A 5 46.02 -4.01 -13.92
CA SER A 5 45.05 -4.78 -13.13
C SER A 5 43.60 -4.64 -13.63
N VAL A 6 43.32 -3.62 -14.45
CA VAL A 6 41.97 -3.35 -14.98
C VAL A 6 41.37 -4.54 -15.74
N PRO A 7 42.09 -5.24 -16.63
CA PRO A 7 41.53 -6.40 -17.34
C PRO A 7 41.23 -7.60 -16.43
N TYR A 8 41.87 -7.70 -15.25
CA TYR A 8 41.74 -8.83 -14.34
C TYR A 8 40.76 -8.58 -13.18
N GLN A 9 40.51 -7.31 -12.85
CA GLN A 9 39.65 -6.89 -11.74
C GLN A 9 38.37 -6.19 -12.20
N GLY A 10 38.34 -5.69 -13.42
CA GLY A 10 37.16 -5.07 -14.02
C GLY A 10 36.30 -6.06 -14.80
N VAL A 11 35.04 -5.67 -15.05
CA VAL A 11 34.15 -6.36 -15.99
C VAL A 11 34.20 -5.65 -17.33
N ASN A 12 34.51 -6.37 -18.40
CA ASN A 12 34.54 -5.81 -19.74
C ASN A 12 33.11 -5.61 -20.27
N LEU A 13 32.71 -4.35 -20.47
CA LEU A 13 31.39 -3.99 -20.97
C LEU A 13 31.05 -4.68 -22.31
N ASN A 14 32.03 -4.86 -23.20
CA ASN A 14 31.78 -5.50 -24.49
C ASN A 14 31.34 -6.96 -24.32
N GLN A 15 31.88 -7.68 -23.34
CA GLN A 15 31.45 -9.07 -23.06
C GLN A 15 29.99 -9.13 -22.62
N VAL A 16 29.54 -8.16 -21.83
CA VAL A 16 28.12 -8.06 -21.43
C VAL A 16 27.24 -7.76 -22.64
N LEU A 17 27.67 -6.82 -23.50
CA LEU A 17 26.94 -6.46 -24.71
C LEU A 17 26.85 -7.61 -25.72
N ASP A 18 27.94 -8.37 -25.88
CA ASP A 18 27.98 -9.54 -26.77
C ASP A 18 26.98 -10.61 -26.29
N GLU A 19 26.90 -10.84 -24.98
CA GLU A 19 25.92 -11.78 -24.42
C GLU A 19 24.47 -11.29 -24.56
N MET A 20 24.25 -9.97 -24.43
CA MET A 20 22.93 -9.37 -24.69
C MET A 20 22.53 -9.45 -26.18
N ASP A 21 23.48 -9.39 -27.11
CA ASP A 21 23.23 -9.60 -28.54
C ASP A 21 22.84 -11.06 -28.82
N ASN A 22 23.54 -12.02 -28.19
CA ASN A 22 23.22 -13.45 -28.28
C ASN A 22 21.79 -13.76 -27.79
N GLY A 23 21.31 -13.04 -26.78
CA GLY A 23 19.96 -13.20 -26.23
C GLY A 23 18.81 -12.81 -27.18
N LYS A 24 19.11 -12.12 -28.29
CA LYS A 24 18.13 -11.67 -29.31
C LYS A 24 16.95 -10.87 -28.74
N SER A 25 17.19 -10.11 -27.68
CA SER A 25 16.19 -9.22 -27.06
C SER A 25 15.75 -8.12 -28.03
N GLY A 26 14.45 -7.76 -28.01
CA GLY A 26 13.93 -6.64 -28.80
C GLY A 26 14.43 -5.26 -28.35
N ALA A 27 14.93 -5.16 -27.12
CA ALA A 27 15.56 -3.98 -26.55
C ALA A 27 16.61 -4.38 -25.51
N ASN A 28 17.77 -3.72 -25.54
CA ASN A 28 18.87 -3.92 -24.59
C ASN A 28 19.16 -2.58 -23.89
N ILE A 29 18.88 -2.47 -22.60
CA ILE A 29 19.11 -1.25 -21.83
C ILE A 29 20.22 -1.49 -20.81
N VAL A 30 21.32 -0.76 -20.92
CA VAL A 30 22.46 -0.85 -20.01
C VAL A 30 22.62 0.49 -19.30
N MET A 31 22.63 0.50 -17.97
CA MET A 31 22.82 1.71 -17.17
C MET A 31 24.08 1.57 -16.32
N LEU A 32 25.02 2.50 -16.47
CA LEU A 32 26.36 2.45 -15.88
C LEU A 32 26.51 3.60 -14.87
N ASP A 33 26.34 3.27 -13.59
CA ASP A 33 26.61 4.18 -12.46
C ASP A 33 28.08 4.08 -12.04
N ALA A 34 28.95 4.71 -12.86
CA ALA A 34 30.39 4.67 -12.67
C ALA A 34 31.05 5.95 -13.19
N CYS A 35 32.20 6.28 -12.62
CA CYS A 35 33.01 7.41 -13.07
C CYS A 35 33.55 7.18 -14.50
N ARG A 36 33.69 8.28 -15.25
CA ARG A 36 34.21 8.27 -16.62
C ARG A 36 35.53 9.04 -16.76
N ASN A 37 36.08 9.50 -15.65
CA ASN A 37 37.49 9.86 -15.55
C ASN A 37 38.34 8.59 -15.37
N ASN A 38 39.61 8.65 -15.75
CA ASN A 38 40.55 7.57 -15.47
C ASN A 38 41.30 7.91 -14.16
N PRO A 39 41.03 7.22 -13.03
CA PRO A 39 41.74 7.47 -11.77
C PRO A 39 43.17 6.93 -11.78
N ILE A 40 43.49 6.01 -12.71
CA ILE A 40 44.81 5.41 -12.87
C ILE A 40 45.64 6.29 -13.79
N THR A 41 46.23 7.35 -13.23
CA THR A 41 47.13 8.24 -13.98
C THR A 41 48.57 7.73 -13.89
N GLY A 42 49.16 7.33 -15.03
CA GLY A 42 50.48 6.70 -15.08
C GLY A 42 51.29 6.93 -16.36
N LYS A 43 51.88 8.13 -16.48
CA LYS A 43 53.20 8.41 -17.09
C LYS A 43 53.59 7.87 -18.50
N PHE A 44 52.68 7.65 -19.46
CA PHE A 44 53.11 7.45 -20.86
C PHE A 44 52.27 8.22 -21.90
N ARG A 45 52.97 8.71 -22.93
CA ARG A 45 52.47 9.60 -24.00
C ARG A 45 51.60 8.82 -25.00
N SER A 46 50.29 8.80 -24.80
CA SER A 46 49.32 8.64 -25.91
C SER A 46 47.90 9.03 -25.51
N GLY A 47 47.53 10.29 -25.78
CA GLY A 47 46.27 10.72 -26.43
C GLY A 47 44.86 10.38 -25.91
N GLN A 48 44.62 9.32 -25.14
CA GLN A 48 43.25 8.92 -24.75
C GLN A 48 43.19 8.32 -23.34
N SER A 49 43.49 9.10 -22.32
CA SER A 49 43.20 8.77 -20.91
C SER A 49 41.74 9.08 -20.55
N ARG A 50 40.78 8.67 -21.39
CA ARG A 50 39.35 8.79 -21.07
C ARG A 50 39.00 7.55 -20.24
N GLY A 51 38.26 7.70 -19.14
CA GLY A 51 37.88 6.59 -18.24
C GLY A 51 36.93 5.60 -18.92
N LEU A 52 35.81 5.25 -18.31
CA LEU A 52 34.83 4.36 -18.95
C LEU A 52 34.33 4.94 -20.29
N ALA A 53 34.94 4.46 -21.38
CA ALA A 53 34.69 4.91 -22.73
C ALA A 53 33.46 4.19 -23.30
N SER A 54 32.77 4.87 -24.20
CA SER A 54 31.67 4.23 -24.92
C SER A 54 32.21 3.19 -25.90
N PRO A 55 31.54 2.03 -26.03
CA PRO A 55 31.96 1.02 -27.00
C PRO A 55 31.87 1.60 -28.41
N GLY A 56 32.80 1.20 -29.29
CA GLY A 56 32.85 1.69 -30.68
C GLY A 56 31.61 1.32 -31.51
N SER A 57 30.94 0.22 -31.15
CA SER A 57 29.64 -0.18 -31.68
C SER A 57 28.88 -0.95 -30.61
N ALA A 58 27.63 -0.59 -30.35
CA ALA A 58 26.70 -1.39 -29.55
C ALA A 58 25.79 -2.19 -30.49
N PRO A 59 25.32 -3.38 -30.08
CA PRO A 59 24.34 -4.16 -30.85
C PRO A 59 23.09 -3.35 -31.19
N LYS A 60 22.41 -3.70 -32.29
CA LYS A 60 21.16 -3.01 -32.67
C LYS A 60 20.12 -3.14 -31.55
N GLY A 61 19.34 -2.09 -31.34
CA GLY A 61 18.35 -2.08 -30.25
C GLY A 61 18.96 -1.90 -28.86
N THR A 62 20.22 -1.42 -28.77
CA THR A 62 20.87 -1.15 -27.48
C THR A 62 20.87 0.34 -27.14
N VAL A 63 20.51 0.67 -25.89
CA VAL A 63 20.72 1.97 -25.27
C VAL A 63 21.65 1.80 -24.07
N ILE A 64 22.73 2.58 -24.05
CA ILE A 64 23.69 2.63 -22.95
C ILE A 64 23.57 4.01 -22.29
N VAL A 65 23.26 4.02 -21.00
CA VAL A 65 23.12 5.19 -20.16
C VAL A 65 24.31 5.25 -19.22
N TYR A 66 24.93 6.41 -19.10
CA TYR A 66 26.03 6.68 -18.20
C TYR A 66 25.56 7.69 -17.14
N ALA A 67 25.97 7.50 -15.90
CA ALA A 67 25.67 8.41 -14.80
C ALA A 67 26.25 9.83 -14.96
N THR A 68 27.27 9.98 -15.81
CA THR A 68 27.96 11.24 -16.06
C THR A 68 28.49 11.30 -17.50
N ASP A 69 28.86 12.48 -17.96
CA ASP A 69 29.40 12.74 -19.29
C ASP A 69 30.88 12.32 -19.38
N PRO A 70 31.44 12.14 -20.59
CA PRO A 70 32.78 11.58 -20.75
C PRO A 70 33.85 12.41 -20.02
N GLY A 71 34.69 11.74 -19.22
CA GLY A 71 35.78 12.40 -18.49
C GLY A 71 35.39 12.96 -17.12
N ASN A 72 34.12 12.94 -16.75
CA ASN A 72 33.65 13.42 -15.45
C ASN A 72 33.40 12.30 -14.43
N VAL A 73 33.13 12.71 -13.20
CA VAL A 73 32.91 11.86 -12.03
C VAL A 73 31.41 11.59 -11.86
N ALA A 74 31.05 10.36 -11.49
CA ALA A 74 29.73 10.02 -11.00
C ALA A 74 29.78 10.08 -9.46
N SER A 75 29.05 11.01 -8.85
CA SER A 75 29.10 11.27 -7.42
C SER A 75 28.21 10.31 -6.63
N ASP A 76 28.76 9.79 -5.53
CA ASP A 76 28.01 9.03 -4.52
C ASP A 76 27.02 9.90 -3.72
N GLY A 77 27.10 11.23 -3.86
CA GLY A 77 26.25 12.17 -3.15
C GLY A 77 26.45 12.11 -1.63
N THR A 78 25.43 12.57 -0.88
CA THR A 78 25.43 12.57 0.59
C THR A 78 24.42 11.59 1.19
N GLY A 79 23.63 10.93 0.35
CA GLY A 79 22.55 10.03 0.74
C GLY A 79 22.95 8.56 0.71
N ARG A 80 21.94 7.68 0.77
CA ARG A 80 22.14 6.22 0.68
C ARG A 80 22.62 5.74 -0.69
N ASN A 81 22.26 6.45 -1.76
CA ASN A 81 22.59 6.07 -3.14
C ASN A 81 23.32 7.22 -3.83
N GLY A 82 24.15 6.90 -4.83
CA GLY A 82 24.74 7.86 -5.75
C GLY A 82 23.71 8.72 -6.46
N LEU A 83 24.13 9.89 -6.96
CA LEU A 83 23.22 10.90 -7.52
C LEU A 83 22.40 10.33 -8.68
N PHE A 84 23.01 9.55 -9.57
CA PHE A 84 22.33 8.95 -10.71
C PHE A 84 21.27 7.93 -10.28
N THR A 85 21.65 6.98 -9.41
CA THR A 85 20.69 6.05 -8.81
C THR A 85 19.56 6.76 -8.05
N ALA A 86 19.86 7.83 -7.30
CA ALA A 86 18.84 8.61 -6.60
C ALA A 86 17.87 9.31 -7.57
N GLY A 87 18.38 9.83 -8.69
CA GLY A 87 17.58 10.40 -9.78
C GLY A 87 16.67 9.36 -10.43
N LEU A 88 17.19 8.17 -10.75
CA LEU A 88 16.39 7.06 -11.28
C LEU A 88 15.28 6.65 -10.32
N LEU A 89 15.59 6.46 -9.04
CA LEU A 89 14.59 6.12 -8.02
C LEU A 89 13.50 7.18 -7.89
N THR A 90 13.84 8.45 -8.13
CA THR A 90 12.86 9.55 -8.16
C THR A 90 11.99 9.48 -9.41
N ALA A 91 12.58 9.23 -10.58
CA ALA A 91 11.87 9.06 -11.84
C ALA A 91 10.87 7.89 -11.79
N PHE A 92 11.24 6.79 -11.10
CA PHE A 92 10.40 5.61 -10.95
C PHE A 92 9.32 5.71 -9.86
N LYS A 93 9.15 6.85 -9.15
CA LYS A 93 8.10 6.99 -8.13
C LYS A 93 6.70 7.11 -8.74
N GLY A 94 6.07 5.96 -8.98
CA GLY A 94 4.63 5.81 -9.20
C GLY A 94 4.11 6.38 -10.51
N LYS A 95 4.96 6.48 -11.54
CA LYS A 95 4.58 6.90 -12.89
C LYS A 95 5.15 5.93 -13.91
N ASP A 96 4.30 5.51 -14.83
CA ASP A 96 4.75 4.83 -16.04
C ASP A 96 5.32 5.87 -16.99
N LEU A 97 6.57 5.67 -17.40
CA LEU A 97 7.32 6.59 -18.24
C LEU A 97 8.07 5.81 -19.30
N THR A 98 8.23 6.41 -20.48
CA THR A 98 9.18 5.92 -21.48
C THR A 98 10.61 6.00 -20.95
N LEU A 99 11.55 5.25 -21.54
CA LEU A 99 12.97 5.37 -21.21
C LEU A 99 13.47 6.81 -21.35
N ASP A 100 13.08 7.52 -22.42
CA ASP A 100 13.40 8.94 -22.60
C ASP A 100 12.83 9.80 -21.45
N GLY A 101 11.61 9.52 -21.00
CA GLY A 101 10.97 10.21 -19.87
C GLY A 101 11.68 9.95 -18.54
N VAL A 102 12.02 8.69 -18.25
CA VAL A 102 12.78 8.31 -17.05
C VAL A 102 14.14 9.00 -17.03
N LEU A 103 14.88 8.94 -18.14
CA LEU A 103 16.20 9.54 -18.23
C LEU A 103 16.15 11.07 -18.14
N THR A 104 15.14 11.70 -18.75
CA THR A 104 14.94 13.15 -18.62
C THR A 104 14.71 13.57 -17.18
N ALA A 105 13.82 12.86 -16.46
CA ALA A 105 13.53 13.15 -15.05
C ALA A 105 14.73 12.88 -14.15
N ALA A 106 15.44 11.77 -14.37
CA ALA A 106 16.64 11.42 -13.61
C ALA A 106 17.77 12.43 -13.84
N SER A 107 18.05 12.82 -15.09
CA SER A 107 19.07 13.82 -15.41
C SER A 107 18.77 15.16 -14.76
N ALA A 108 17.52 15.63 -14.79
CA ALA A 108 17.14 16.88 -14.14
C ALA A 108 17.44 16.88 -12.62
N GLU A 109 17.20 15.74 -11.96
CA GLU A 109 17.52 15.60 -10.52
C GLU A 109 19.04 15.55 -10.28
N VAL A 110 19.78 14.81 -11.10
CA VAL A 110 21.25 14.71 -10.98
C VAL A 110 21.92 16.07 -11.21
N GLU A 111 21.53 16.78 -12.26
CA GLU A 111 22.06 18.11 -12.59
C GLU A 111 21.76 19.11 -11.47
N LYS A 112 20.54 19.07 -10.92
CA LYS A 112 20.17 19.92 -9.78
C LYS A 112 20.98 19.59 -8.54
N ALA A 113 21.08 18.31 -8.16
CA ALA A 113 21.75 17.87 -6.94
C ALA A 113 23.28 18.06 -6.99
N SER A 114 23.87 17.95 -8.19
CA SER A 114 25.30 18.17 -8.42
C SER A 114 25.67 19.64 -8.66
N GLY A 115 24.68 20.54 -8.74
CA GLY A 115 24.95 21.93 -9.14
C GLY A 115 25.52 22.04 -10.56
N GLN A 116 25.02 21.23 -11.49
CA GLN A 116 25.42 21.15 -12.90
C GLN A 116 26.84 20.59 -13.14
N THR A 117 27.41 19.88 -12.15
CA THR A 117 28.76 19.27 -12.28
C THR A 117 28.73 17.81 -12.71
N GLN A 118 27.55 17.17 -12.71
CA GLN A 118 27.33 15.82 -13.20
C GLN A 118 26.12 15.82 -14.15
N THR A 119 26.32 15.34 -15.38
CA THR A 119 25.27 15.28 -16.41
C THR A 119 25.18 13.86 -16.97
N PRO A 120 24.10 13.10 -16.71
CA PRO A 120 23.96 11.77 -17.28
C PRO A 120 23.96 11.79 -18.82
N TYR A 121 24.58 10.80 -19.43
CA TYR A 121 24.83 10.74 -20.86
C TYR A 121 24.23 9.49 -21.49
N VAL A 122 23.61 9.59 -22.67
CA VAL A 122 22.86 8.49 -23.28
C VAL A 122 23.34 8.21 -24.69
N ASN A 123 23.71 6.96 -24.96
CA ASN A 123 24.05 6.46 -26.29
C ASN A 123 23.03 5.45 -26.78
N GLY A 124 22.56 5.61 -28.01
CA GLY A 124 21.69 4.63 -28.66
C GLY A 124 20.52 5.27 -29.40
N PRO A 125 19.66 4.45 -30.03
CA PRO A 125 18.57 4.94 -30.87
C PRO A 125 17.53 5.73 -30.07
N LYS A 126 17.26 6.98 -30.46
CA LYS A 126 16.19 7.80 -29.88
C LYS A 126 14.79 7.21 -30.11
N THR A 127 14.61 6.45 -31.19
CA THR A 127 13.37 5.72 -31.46
C THR A 127 13.06 4.72 -30.34
N LEU A 128 14.05 3.92 -29.96
CA LEU A 128 13.91 2.95 -28.86
C LEU A 128 13.68 3.64 -27.51
N GLN A 129 14.40 4.73 -27.24
CA GLN A 129 14.20 5.50 -25.99
C GLN A 129 12.77 6.01 -25.83
N LYS A 130 12.10 6.36 -26.94
CA LYS A 130 10.72 6.86 -26.92
C LYS A 130 9.65 5.76 -26.98
N SER A 131 10.00 4.56 -27.44
CA SER A 131 9.05 3.45 -27.61
C SER A 131 9.14 2.39 -26.52
N PHE A 132 10.14 2.46 -25.63
CA PHE A 132 10.28 1.53 -24.51
C PHE A 132 9.66 2.15 -23.26
N ASP A 133 8.63 1.50 -22.71
CA ASP A 133 7.93 1.95 -21.51
C ASP A 133 8.35 1.17 -20.27
N PHE A 134 8.63 1.89 -19.18
CA PHE A 134 8.75 1.30 -17.86
C PHE A 134 7.38 1.30 -17.18
N HIS A 135 6.88 0.11 -16.88
CA HIS A 135 5.73 -0.08 -16.00
C HIS A 135 6.23 -0.29 -14.58
N VAL A 136 6.11 0.72 -13.72
CA VAL A 136 6.65 0.64 -12.37
C VAL A 136 5.57 0.19 -11.40
N THR A 137 5.65 -1.08 -11.01
CA THR A 137 4.90 -1.58 -9.86
C THR A 137 5.72 -1.32 -8.60
N VAL A 138 5.40 -0.24 -7.87
CA VAL A 138 6.01 0.00 -6.56
C VAL A 138 5.39 -0.96 -5.56
N GLU A 139 6.07 -2.06 -5.27
CA GLU A 139 5.71 -2.88 -4.11
C GLU A 139 5.85 -2.02 -2.85
N PRO A 140 4.81 -1.91 -2.00
CA PRO A 140 4.91 -1.14 -0.78
C PRO A 140 6.04 -1.74 0.07
N GLY A 141 7.05 -0.92 0.39
CA GLY A 141 8.16 -1.37 1.22
C GLY A 141 7.67 -1.90 2.57
N ARG A 142 8.47 -2.77 3.21
CA ARG A 142 8.11 -3.44 4.47
C ARG A 142 7.55 -2.49 5.55
N GLY A 143 8.09 -1.27 5.64
CA GLY A 143 7.60 -0.24 6.57
C GLY A 143 6.24 0.34 6.21
N GLU A 144 5.90 0.49 4.92
CA GLU A 144 4.57 0.96 4.50
C GLU A 144 3.52 -0.15 4.68
N ILE A 145 3.90 -1.42 4.48
CA ILE A 145 3.05 -2.58 4.81
C ILE A 145 2.78 -2.63 6.32
N GLU A 146 3.83 -2.45 7.13
CA GLU A 146 3.69 -2.40 8.59
C GLU A 146 2.81 -1.24 9.04
N LYS A 147 3.04 -0.04 8.51
CA LYS A 147 2.22 1.16 8.79
C LYS A 147 0.76 0.94 8.39
N THR A 148 0.51 0.33 7.23
CA THR A 148 -0.86 0.01 6.80
C THR A 148 -1.54 -0.95 7.78
N PHE A 149 -0.81 -1.97 8.25
CA PHE A 149 -1.32 -2.86 9.30
C PHE A 149 -1.60 -2.08 10.58
N TRP A 150 -0.65 -1.28 11.06
CA TRP A 150 -0.81 -0.47 12.27
C TRP A 150 -2.02 0.47 12.17
N THR A 151 -2.15 1.24 11.09
CA THR A 151 -3.29 2.14 10.85
C THR A 151 -4.63 1.39 10.84
N SER A 152 -4.65 0.13 10.38
CA SER A 152 -5.87 -0.68 10.41
C SER A 152 -6.32 -1.07 11.82
N ILE A 153 -5.39 -1.18 12.78
CA ILE A 153 -5.68 -1.63 14.14
C ILE A 153 -5.57 -0.53 15.20
N GLU A 154 -4.99 0.64 14.91
CA GLU A 154 -4.67 1.66 15.92
C GLU A 154 -5.89 2.15 16.73
N ARG A 155 -7.09 2.05 16.14
CA ARG A 155 -8.37 2.40 16.77
C ARG A 155 -9.19 1.20 17.22
N SER A 156 -8.64 0.00 17.17
CA SER A 156 -9.32 -1.21 17.62
C SER A 156 -9.50 -1.19 19.15
N ASN A 157 -10.59 -1.84 19.57
CA ASN A 157 -10.89 -2.15 20.97
C ASN A 157 -10.77 -3.67 21.23
N ASP A 158 -10.27 -4.43 20.25
CA ASP A 158 -9.97 -5.85 20.42
C ASP A 158 -8.49 -6.03 20.78
N ALA A 159 -8.22 -6.78 21.84
CA ALA A 159 -6.87 -7.15 22.26
C ALA A 159 -6.17 -8.02 21.20
N ALA A 160 -6.90 -8.88 20.50
CA ALA A 160 -6.34 -9.82 19.53
C ALA A 160 -5.65 -9.11 18.34
N ASP A 161 -6.15 -7.95 17.93
CA ASP A 161 -5.57 -7.16 16.84
C ASP A 161 -4.14 -6.69 17.16
N PHE A 162 -3.91 -6.28 18.41
CA PHE A 162 -2.59 -5.83 18.87
C PHE A 162 -1.66 -7.02 19.13
N GLU A 163 -2.18 -8.17 19.56
CA GLU A 163 -1.41 -9.42 19.65
C GLU A 163 -0.93 -9.88 18.27
N ALA A 164 -1.80 -9.84 17.27
CA ALA A 164 -1.46 -10.18 15.88
C ALA A 164 -0.38 -9.26 15.31
N TYR A 165 -0.44 -7.95 15.61
CA TYR A 165 0.62 -7.02 15.24
C TYR A 165 1.97 -7.40 15.88
N LEU A 166 1.98 -7.69 17.19
CA LEU A 166 3.21 -8.03 17.93
C LEU A 166 3.82 -9.35 17.47
N GLN A 167 2.99 -10.32 17.09
CA GLN A 167 3.44 -11.59 16.53
C GLN A 167 4.05 -11.40 15.13
N LYS A 168 3.42 -10.59 14.28
CA LYS A 168 3.87 -10.35 12.89
C LYS A 168 5.08 -9.40 12.82
N TYR A 169 5.19 -8.45 13.74
CA TYR A 169 6.25 -7.44 13.78
C TYR A 169 6.93 -7.38 15.17
N PRO A 170 7.70 -8.42 15.55
CA PRO A 170 8.31 -8.52 16.88
C PRO A 170 9.40 -7.46 17.17
N ALA A 171 9.93 -6.83 16.10
CA ALA A 171 10.82 -5.67 16.14
C ALA A 171 10.24 -4.49 15.33
N GLY A 172 8.91 -4.41 15.23
CA GLY A 172 8.20 -3.38 14.49
C GLY A 172 8.33 -1.99 15.12
N SER A 173 8.16 -0.96 14.30
CA SER A 173 8.22 0.45 14.69
C SER A 173 7.11 0.84 15.67
N TYR A 174 5.96 0.15 15.63
CA TYR A 174 4.81 0.42 16.51
C TYR A 174 4.67 -0.57 17.67
N LYS A 175 5.67 -1.44 17.91
CA LYS A 175 5.67 -2.44 18.99
C LYS A 175 5.28 -1.86 20.34
N ALA A 176 5.96 -0.79 20.77
CA ALA A 176 5.72 -0.16 22.06
C ALA A 176 4.28 0.40 22.19
N LEU A 177 3.70 0.89 21.08
CA LEU A 177 2.33 1.38 21.08
C LEU A 177 1.32 0.22 21.16
N ALA A 178 1.57 -0.86 20.42
CA ALA A 178 0.74 -2.07 20.46
C ALA A 178 0.74 -2.72 21.86
N GLU A 179 1.90 -2.86 22.51
CA GLU A 179 2.01 -3.41 23.87
C GLU A 179 1.22 -2.57 24.88
N ASN A 180 1.33 -1.23 24.81
CA ASN A 180 0.60 -0.32 25.69
C ASN A 180 -0.92 -0.44 25.49
N ARG A 181 -1.37 -0.51 24.24
CA ARG A 181 -2.79 -0.63 23.93
C ARG A 181 -3.36 -1.97 24.36
N LEU A 182 -2.62 -3.06 24.13
CA LEU A 182 -2.96 -4.41 24.59
C LEU A 182 -3.11 -4.49 26.11
N LYS A 183 -2.15 -3.92 26.85
CA LYS A 183 -2.20 -3.89 28.33
C LYS A 183 -3.46 -3.19 28.83
N LYS A 184 -3.83 -2.06 28.21
CA LYS A 184 -5.05 -1.32 28.57
C LYS A 184 -6.31 -2.13 28.29
N LEU A 185 -6.42 -2.70 27.10
CA LEU A 185 -7.61 -3.48 26.71
C LEU A 185 -7.81 -4.73 27.59
N LYS A 186 -6.72 -5.41 27.96
CA LYS A 186 -6.78 -6.54 28.90
C LYS A 186 -7.21 -6.12 30.30
N ALA A 187 -6.72 -4.98 30.80
CA ALA A 187 -7.15 -4.45 32.09
C ALA A 187 -8.65 -4.08 32.09
N ASP A 188 -9.14 -3.45 31.02
CA ASP A 188 -10.55 -3.07 30.85
C ASP A 188 -11.46 -4.31 30.73
N GLN A 189 -11.01 -5.37 30.06
CA GLN A 189 -11.69 -6.67 29.97
C GLN A 189 -11.71 -7.42 31.31
N GLN A 190 -10.61 -7.36 32.08
CA GLN A 190 -10.50 -8.00 33.38
C GLN A 190 -11.32 -7.27 34.45
N ALA A 191 -11.39 -5.93 34.39
CA ALA A 191 -12.29 -5.14 35.21
C ALA A 191 -13.77 -5.40 34.89
N SER A 192 -14.11 -5.74 33.64
CA SER A 192 -15.46 -6.14 33.24
C SER A 192 -15.83 -7.59 33.56
N SER A 193 -14.86 -8.44 33.97
CA SER A 193 -15.07 -9.86 34.28
C SER A 193 -14.84 -10.22 35.75
N ALA A 194 -14.49 -9.25 36.60
CA ALA A 194 -14.43 -9.46 38.04
C ALA A 194 -15.85 -9.68 38.63
N PRO A 195 -16.10 -10.76 39.38
CA PRO A 195 -17.36 -10.92 40.09
C PRO A 195 -17.44 -9.90 41.22
N SER A 196 -18.51 -9.09 41.24
CA SER A 196 -18.80 -8.18 42.34
C SER A 196 -18.91 -8.93 43.68
N PRO A 197 -18.34 -8.43 44.79
CA PRO A 197 -18.54 -9.04 46.09
C PRO A 197 -20.02 -8.93 46.50
N THR A 198 -20.54 -10.04 47.01
CA THR A 198 -21.93 -10.24 47.48
C THR A 198 -22.39 -9.08 48.38
N ALA A 199 -23.41 -8.35 47.92
CA ALA A 199 -24.16 -7.37 48.71
C ALA A 199 -25.65 -7.80 48.81
N PRO A 200 -26.36 -7.48 49.91
CA PRO A 200 -27.65 -8.07 50.30
C PRO A 200 -28.84 -7.63 49.42
N PRO A 201 -30.02 -8.26 49.54
CA PRO A 201 -31.04 -8.22 48.50
C PRO A 201 -31.76 -6.87 48.46
N ALA A 202 -31.72 -6.21 47.30
CA ALA A 202 -32.64 -5.14 46.96
C ALA A 202 -32.86 -5.08 45.43
N VAL A 203 -34.01 -5.63 45.03
CA VAL A 203 -34.95 -5.19 43.97
C VAL A 203 -34.46 -5.05 42.51
N SER A 204 -35.06 -5.87 41.63
CA SER A 204 -35.21 -5.81 40.16
C SER A 204 -35.32 -4.39 39.56
N SER A 205 -34.92 -4.01 38.32
CA SER A 205 -34.61 -4.72 37.05
C SER A 205 -34.05 -3.75 35.98
N ALA A 206 -33.15 -4.22 35.10
CA ALA A 206 -33.07 -3.98 33.63
C ALA A 206 -31.79 -4.69 33.12
N GLY A 207 -31.77 -5.75 32.32
CA GLY A 207 -32.73 -6.32 31.40
C GLY A 207 -31.99 -6.63 30.08
N SER A 208 -31.08 -7.61 30.06
CA SER A 208 -30.60 -8.21 28.80
C SER A 208 -31.80 -8.93 28.19
N SER A 209 -32.42 -8.34 27.17
CA SER A 209 -33.61 -8.93 26.56
C SER A 209 -33.21 -9.98 25.53
N THR A 210 -33.47 -11.25 25.84
CA THR A 210 -33.42 -12.36 24.87
C THR A 210 -34.57 -12.33 23.87
N ALA A 211 -35.49 -11.37 24.00
CA ALA A 211 -36.67 -11.21 23.14
C ALA A 211 -36.33 -11.07 21.65
N PHE A 212 -35.12 -10.58 21.33
CA PHE A 212 -34.65 -10.37 19.98
C PHE A 212 -33.72 -11.48 19.47
N ASP A 213 -33.41 -12.48 20.31
CA ASP A 213 -32.47 -13.53 19.96
C ASP A 213 -33.01 -14.43 18.85
N GLY A 214 -32.10 -14.95 18.02
CA GLY A 214 -32.41 -15.80 16.87
C GLY A 214 -31.79 -15.28 15.58
N ARG A 215 -32.12 -15.96 14.47
CA ARG A 215 -31.59 -15.65 13.15
C ARG A 215 -32.49 -14.66 12.42
N TRP A 216 -31.88 -13.69 11.78
CA TRP A 216 -32.54 -12.60 11.06
C TRP A 216 -32.08 -12.58 9.61
N ALA A 217 -33.03 -12.57 8.68
CA ALA A 217 -32.75 -12.25 7.29
C ALA A 217 -32.60 -10.72 7.16
N VAL A 218 -31.52 -10.28 6.53
CA VAL A 218 -31.17 -8.87 6.35
C VAL A 218 -31.21 -8.52 4.87
N THR A 219 -31.96 -7.46 4.55
CA THR A 219 -31.96 -6.83 3.22
C THR A 219 -31.45 -5.41 3.38
N LEU A 220 -30.23 -5.14 2.90
CA LEU A 220 -29.62 -3.82 2.91
C LEU A 220 -29.75 -3.19 1.53
N ILE A 221 -30.43 -2.05 1.44
CA ILE A 221 -30.64 -1.30 0.21
C ILE A 221 -29.95 0.06 0.37
N CYS A 222 -29.03 0.37 -0.53
CA CYS A 222 -28.47 1.70 -0.69
C CYS A 222 -28.94 2.27 -2.03
N GLU A 223 -29.50 3.47 -2.03
CA GLU A 223 -29.89 4.15 -3.27
C GLU A 223 -28.68 4.82 -3.95
N ASP A 224 -28.89 5.25 -5.19
CA ASP A 224 -27.94 6.10 -5.91
C ASP A 224 -27.69 7.38 -5.09
N ALA A 225 -26.42 7.70 -4.83
CA ALA A 225 -26.04 8.87 -4.05
C ALA A 225 -25.10 9.76 -4.87
N ALA A 226 -25.45 11.03 -5.03
CA ALA A 226 -24.60 12.01 -5.71
C ALA A 226 -23.60 12.65 -4.75
N ASP A 227 -22.35 12.76 -5.17
CA ASP A 227 -21.31 13.54 -4.49
C ASP A 227 -20.43 14.23 -5.52
N SER A 228 -20.36 15.57 -5.44
CA SER A 228 -19.39 16.39 -6.17
C SER A 228 -19.26 16.07 -7.67
N GLY A 229 -20.41 15.88 -8.35
CA GLY A 229 -20.49 15.60 -9.79
C GLY A 229 -20.30 14.13 -10.20
N ARG A 230 -20.29 13.18 -9.26
CA ARG A 230 -20.33 11.73 -9.53
C ARG A 230 -21.47 11.07 -8.76
N VAL A 231 -22.01 9.98 -9.31
CA VAL A 231 -23.08 9.19 -8.69
C VAL A 231 -22.51 7.85 -8.24
N ALA A 232 -22.49 7.61 -6.93
CA ALA A 232 -22.29 6.29 -6.37
C ALA A 232 -23.56 5.47 -6.63
N LYS A 233 -23.42 4.36 -7.36
CA LYS A 233 -24.53 3.48 -7.69
C LYS A 233 -25.09 2.79 -6.46
N GLY A 234 -26.41 2.63 -6.48
CA GLY A 234 -27.16 1.89 -5.50
C GLY A 234 -26.91 0.40 -5.63
N TYR A 235 -27.19 -0.32 -4.55
CA TYR A 235 -27.03 -1.77 -4.50
C TYR A 235 -27.96 -2.37 -3.45
N THR A 236 -28.19 -3.68 -3.59
CA THR A 236 -28.96 -4.47 -2.62
C THR A 236 -28.14 -5.68 -2.19
N LEU A 237 -27.99 -5.87 -0.89
CA LEU A 237 -27.35 -7.05 -0.30
C LEU A 237 -28.36 -7.84 0.51
N ASN A 238 -28.35 -9.16 0.35
CA ASN A 238 -29.17 -10.08 1.13
C ASN A 238 -28.25 -11.05 1.88
N PHE A 239 -28.41 -11.14 3.20
CA PHE A 239 -27.60 -12.02 4.06
C PHE A 239 -28.33 -12.34 5.36
N PHE A 240 -27.67 -13.08 6.24
CA PHE A 240 -28.18 -13.38 7.57
C PHE A 240 -27.35 -12.69 8.65
N SER A 241 -28.02 -12.33 9.73
CA SER A 241 -27.41 -11.97 11.00
C SER A 241 -28.03 -12.80 12.11
N ASP A 242 -27.27 -13.00 13.17
CA ASP A 242 -27.71 -13.68 14.38
C ASP A 242 -27.72 -12.69 15.54
N ALA A 243 -28.74 -12.80 16.39
CA ALA A 243 -28.84 -12.08 17.64
C ALA A 243 -28.74 -13.08 18.79
N GLU A 244 -27.80 -12.86 19.70
CA GLU A 244 -27.61 -13.68 20.90
C GLU A 244 -27.38 -12.76 22.09
N GLU A 245 -28.22 -12.89 23.13
CA GLU A 245 -28.24 -11.98 24.28
C GLU A 245 -28.34 -10.50 23.89
N GLY A 246 -29.12 -10.21 22.84
CA GLY A 246 -29.27 -8.86 22.26
C GLY A 246 -28.05 -8.36 21.46
N ARG A 247 -26.97 -9.14 21.31
CA ARG A 247 -25.86 -8.81 20.41
C ARG A 247 -26.14 -9.28 19.00
N LEU A 248 -26.27 -8.33 18.08
CA LEU A 248 -26.50 -8.59 16.67
C LEU A 248 -25.16 -8.69 15.93
N THR A 249 -24.92 -9.80 15.22
CA THR A 249 -23.76 -9.99 14.33
C THR A 249 -24.20 -10.51 12.98
N GLY A 250 -23.69 -9.95 11.89
CA GLY A 250 -24.02 -10.41 10.53
C GLY A 250 -22.85 -10.25 9.58
N GLN A 251 -22.79 -11.10 8.55
CA GLN A 251 -21.73 -11.08 7.55
C GLN A 251 -22.30 -11.32 6.15
N TYR A 252 -21.79 -10.54 5.19
CA TYR A 252 -21.97 -10.75 3.76
C TYR A 252 -20.61 -10.87 3.08
N GLY A 253 -20.46 -11.83 2.18
CA GLY A 253 -19.18 -12.14 1.53
C GLY A 253 -18.16 -12.80 2.46
N GLN A 254 -16.91 -12.89 2.01
CA GLN A 254 -15.81 -13.51 2.74
C GLN A 254 -14.95 -12.45 3.43
N ILE A 255 -14.73 -12.58 4.73
CA ILE A 255 -13.90 -11.64 5.51
C ILE A 255 -12.53 -11.45 4.83
N GLY A 256 -12.13 -10.19 4.68
CA GLY A 256 -10.85 -9.81 4.05
C GLY A 256 -10.87 -9.73 2.52
N GLN A 257 -11.95 -10.17 1.85
CA GLN A 257 -12.08 -10.04 0.39
C GLN A 257 -12.85 -8.78 -0.01
N PRO A 258 -12.52 -8.14 -1.15
CA PRO A 258 -13.31 -7.04 -1.70
C PRO A 258 -14.80 -7.41 -1.79
N GLY A 259 -15.67 -6.52 -1.31
CA GLY A 259 -17.12 -6.73 -1.28
C GLY A 259 -17.65 -7.39 -0.01
N TYR A 260 -16.80 -7.69 0.98
CA TYR A 260 -17.29 -8.15 2.28
C TYR A 260 -17.92 -7.00 3.09
N LEU A 261 -18.92 -7.35 3.89
CA LEU A 261 -19.55 -6.49 4.90
C LEU A 261 -19.77 -7.28 6.18
N SER A 262 -19.49 -6.65 7.31
CA SER A 262 -19.81 -7.14 8.66
C SER A 262 -20.71 -6.12 9.35
N LEU A 263 -21.73 -6.61 10.07
CA LEU A 263 -22.58 -5.82 10.95
C LEU A 263 -22.37 -6.31 12.39
N ALA A 264 -22.19 -5.38 13.32
CA ALA A 264 -22.15 -5.67 14.75
C ALA A 264 -22.89 -4.58 15.52
N GLY A 265 -23.73 -4.96 16.48
CA GLY A 265 -24.49 -4.01 17.29
C GLY A 265 -25.13 -4.65 18.51
N VAL A 266 -25.76 -3.81 19.33
CA VAL A 266 -26.55 -4.28 20.48
C VAL A 266 -27.97 -3.75 20.33
N ILE A 267 -28.94 -4.66 20.37
CA ILE A 267 -30.37 -4.37 20.46
C ILE A 267 -30.71 -4.26 21.95
N LYS A 268 -31.10 -3.07 22.37
CA LYS A 268 -31.50 -2.80 23.76
C LYS A 268 -32.89 -3.38 24.02
N ALA A 269 -33.23 -3.51 25.30
CA ALA A 269 -34.55 -4.00 25.72
C ALA A 269 -35.74 -3.18 25.21
N ASP A 270 -35.53 -1.89 24.93
CA ASP A 270 -36.53 -1.00 24.33
C ASP A 270 -36.66 -1.16 22.80
N GLY A 271 -35.91 -2.10 22.20
CA GLY A 271 -35.86 -2.34 20.77
C GLY A 271 -34.95 -1.37 20.00
N SER A 272 -34.36 -0.36 20.64
CA SER A 272 -33.40 0.53 19.97
C SER A 272 -32.06 -0.17 19.74
N ALA A 273 -31.43 0.08 18.60
CA ALA A 273 -30.14 -0.51 18.27
C ALA A 273 -29.21 0.49 17.59
N GLU A 274 -27.93 0.42 17.94
CA GLU A 274 -26.86 1.03 17.19
C GLU A 274 -26.01 -0.07 16.56
N ILE A 275 -25.88 -0.03 15.24
CA ILE A 275 -25.22 -1.07 14.45
C ILE A 275 -24.05 -0.44 13.71
N LYS A 276 -22.86 -0.96 13.94
CA LYS A 276 -21.66 -0.61 13.19
C LYS A 276 -21.49 -1.57 12.03
N ALA A 277 -21.23 -1.01 10.85
CA ALA A 277 -20.93 -1.75 9.64
C ALA A 277 -19.48 -1.52 9.23
N ASN A 278 -18.73 -2.59 8.94
CA ASN A 278 -17.37 -2.51 8.40
C ASN A 278 -17.23 -3.42 7.18
N GLY A 279 -16.50 -2.99 6.15
CA GLY A 279 -16.32 -3.78 4.95
C GLY A 279 -15.17 -3.32 4.06
N LEU A 280 -14.97 -4.04 2.96
CA LEU A 280 -14.09 -3.63 1.87
C LEU A 280 -14.91 -3.37 0.62
N ILE A 281 -14.58 -2.30 -0.11
CA ILE A 281 -15.28 -1.94 -1.34
C ILE A 281 -15.13 -3.07 -2.37
N GLY A 282 -16.26 -3.58 -2.86
CA GLY A 282 -16.30 -4.55 -3.97
C GLY A 282 -16.14 -3.83 -5.31
N ASP A 283 -17.26 -3.34 -5.85
CA ASP A 283 -17.28 -2.49 -7.05
C ASP A 283 -17.08 -1.01 -6.66
N PRO A 284 -16.02 -0.34 -7.14
CA PRO A 284 -15.79 1.09 -6.96
C PRO A 284 -17.00 1.98 -7.31
N LYS A 285 -17.86 1.56 -8.24
CA LYS A 285 -19.06 2.32 -8.63
C LYS A 285 -20.06 2.48 -7.49
N ASN A 286 -20.06 1.57 -6.51
CA ASN A 286 -21.01 1.58 -5.40
C ASN A 286 -20.58 2.48 -4.24
N ALA A 287 -19.40 3.09 -4.34
CA ALA A 287 -18.81 3.89 -3.28
C ALA A 287 -18.78 5.38 -3.61
N ILE A 288 -18.84 6.21 -2.56
CA ILE A 288 -18.75 7.66 -2.66
C ILE A 288 -17.26 8.05 -2.79
N GLY A 289 -16.95 8.93 -3.74
CA GLY A 289 -15.59 9.39 -4.00
C GLY A 289 -14.77 8.48 -4.94
N LYS A 290 -13.47 8.80 -5.11
CA LYS A 290 -12.53 7.98 -5.88
C LYS A 290 -11.87 6.97 -4.96
N VAL A 291 -12.41 5.75 -4.93
CA VAL A 291 -11.92 4.68 -4.07
C VAL A 291 -11.80 3.39 -4.87
N ASN A 292 -10.75 2.63 -4.60
CA ASN A 292 -10.46 1.38 -5.30
C ASN A 292 -11.18 0.20 -4.64
N SER A 293 -11.36 -0.87 -5.41
CA SER A 293 -11.75 -2.17 -4.85
C SER A 293 -10.76 -2.59 -3.76
N GLY A 294 -11.26 -3.16 -2.67
CA GLY A 294 -10.46 -3.52 -1.50
C GLY A 294 -10.17 -2.38 -0.53
N ALA A 295 -10.58 -1.15 -0.81
CA ALA A 295 -10.45 -0.06 0.18
C ALA A 295 -11.44 -0.25 1.34
N PRO A 296 -11.01 -0.02 2.60
CA PRO A 296 -11.89 -0.21 3.75
C PRO A 296 -12.93 0.90 3.87
N TYR A 297 -14.12 0.54 4.36
CA TYR A 297 -15.16 1.49 4.75
C TYR A 297 -15.83 1.11 6.07
N SER A 298 -16.31 2.11 6.79
CA SER A 298 -17.12 1.91 7.98
C SER A 298 -18.25 2.93 8.08
N TYR A 299 -19.39 2.55 8.62
CA TYR A 299 -20.48 3.47 8.95
C TYR A 299 -21.33 2.96 10.11
N HIS A 300 -22.12 3.87 10.69
CA HIS A 300 -23.09 3.56 11.74
C HIS A 300 -24.51 3.60 11.18
N MET A 301 -25.36 2.72 11.70
CA MET A 301 -26.79 2.70 11.47
C MET A 301 -27.51 2.81 12.81
N ARG A 302 -28.62 3.55 12.82
CA ARG A 302 -29.55 3.57 13.95
C ARG A 302 -30.80 2.79 13.56
N GLY A 303 -31.22 1.86 14.41
CA GLY A 303 -32.35 1.01 14.12
C GLY A 303 -33.30 0.82 15.29
N THR A 304 -34.47 0.33 14.95
CA THR A 304 -35.54 -0.06 15.86
C THR A 304 -36.00 -1.46 15.52
N PHE A 305 -36.17 -2.28 16.56
CA PHE A 305 -36.51 -3.69 16.48
C PHE A 305 -37.76 -3.97 17.29
N THR A 306 -38.62 -4.78 16.71
CA THR A 306 -39.69 -5.53 17.38
C THR A 306 -39.23 -6.99 17.50
N PRO A 307 -39.93 -7.85 18.26
CA PRO A 307 -39.56 -9.26 18.37
C PRO A 307 -39.53 -10.04 17.05
N THR A 308 -40.13 -9.53 15.97
CA THR A 308 -40.26 -10.22 14.67
C THR A 308 -39.67 -9.47 13.48
N SER A 309 -39.48 -8.16 13.58
CA SER A 309 -38.96 -7.31 12.50
C SER A 309 -38.09 -6.18 13.02
N GLY A 310 -37.18 -5.66 12.21
CA GLY A 310 -36.37 -4.51 12.54
C GLY A 310 -36.05 -3.67 11.32
N LYS A 311 -35.70 -2.40 11.55
CA LYS A 311 -35.29 -1.47 10.49
C LYS A 311 -34.17 -0.59 11.02
N ALA A 312 -33.12 -0.42 10.23
CA ALA A 312 -32.00 0.46 10.56
C ALA A 312 -31.61 1.36 9.38
N THR A 313 -31.30 2.61 9.67
CA THR A 313 -30.91 3.61 8.67
C THR A 313 -29.49 4.06 8.92
N ARG A 314 -28.69 4.09 7.86
CA ARG A 314 -27.31 4.59 7.89
C ARG A 314 -27.27 6.09 8.13
N ILE A 315 -26.34 6.53 8.98
CA ILE A 315 -26.07 7.95 9.22
C ILE A 315 -25.16 8.46 8.08
N GLY A 316 -25.61 9.51 7.38
CA GLY A 316 -24.84 10.22 6.35
C GLY A 316 -25.17 9.86 4.90
N ARG A 317 -25.31 8.57 4.54
CA ARG A 317 -25.79 8.13 3.20
C ARG A 317 -27.13 7.40 3.36
N PRO A 318 -28.13 7.62 2.47
CA PRO A 318 -29.41 6.92 2.50
C PRO A 318 -29.21 5.43 2.16
N CYS A 319 -28.92 4.64 3.17
CA CYS A 319 -29.00 3.19 3.12
C CYS A 319 -29.94 2.73 4.23
N GLU A 320 -30.78 1.76 3.91
CA GLU A 320 -31.76 1.17 4.81
C GLU A 320 -31.55 -0.34 4.87
N ALA A 321 -31.43 -0.87 6.08
CA ALA A 321 -31.42 -2.30 6.36
C ALA A 321 -32.77 -2.69 6.96
N THR A 322 -33.43 -3.70 6.37
CA THR A 322 -34.60 -4.35 6.97
C THR A 322 -34.20 -5.72 7.51
N PHE A 323 -34.72 -6.05 8.68
CA PHE A 323 -34.44 -7.30 9.40
C PHE A 323 -35.77 -8.04 9.57
N THR A 324 -35.81 -9.30 9.16
CA THR A 324 -36.98 -10.18 9.35
C THR A 324 -36.55 -11.44 10.08
N LYS A 325 -37.15 -11.72 11.22
CA LYS A 325 -36.83 -12.91 12.01
C LYS A 325 -37.22 -14.18 11.25
N LYS A 326 -36.39 -15.22 11.32
CA LYS A 326 -36.63 -16.52 10.68
C LYS A 326 -37.01 -17.59 11.68
#